data_AF-A0A382R911-F1
#
_entry.id   AF-A0A382R911-F1
#
_cell.length_a   1.000
_cell.length_b   1.000
_cell.length_c   1.000
_cell.angle_alpha   90.00
_cell.angle_beta   90.00
_cell.angle_gamma   90.00
#
_symmetry.space_group_name_H-M   'P 1'
#
loop_
_entity.id
_entity.type
_entity.pdbx_description
1 polymer ?
#
loop_
_entity_poly.entity_id
_entity_poly.type
_entity_poly.pdbx_seq_one_letter_code
_entity_poly.pdbx_strand_id
1 'polypeptide(L)'
;MIAETACHHEGDYPFMKELVTRICETSNADIVKFHITLDLDEYMSKDHDDYKTVKSWMFGTECWEELIGIVRKNNKELMLLLNDTKAVEF
;
A
#
# COMPACT_ATOMS: atom_id res chain seq x y z
N MET A 1 -5.42 -17.05 -3.44
CA MET A 1 -4.54 -16.68 -2.31
C MET A 1 -4.26 -15.20 -2.36
N ILE A 2 -4.42 -14.50 -1.23
CA ILE A 2 -4.20 -13.04 -1.13
C ILE A 2 -2.85 -12.81 -0.44
N ALA A 3 -1.97 -12.04 -1.06
CA ALA A 3 -0.77 -11.50 -0.43
C ALA A 3 -1.06 -10.08 0.08
N GLU A 4 -1.16 -9.92 1.38
CA GLU A 4 -1.41 -8.63 2.04
C GLU A 4 -0.09 -8.03 2.54
N THR A 5 0.24 -6.82 2.07
CA THR A 5 1.47 -6.13 2.48
C THR A 5 1.25 -5.24 3.70
N ALA A 6 0.03 -4.70 3.89
CA ALA A 6 -0.33 -3.76 4.96
C ALA A 6 0.77 -2.71 5.17
N CYS A 7 1.22 -2.50 6.41
CA CYS A 7 2.28 -1.55 6.77
C CYS A 7 3.67 -2.18 6.88
N HIS A 8 3.92 -3.39 6.34
CA HIS A 8 5.22 -4.07 6.44
C HIS A 8 6.38 -3.28 5.84
N HIS A 9 6.10 -2.28 5.01
CA HIS A 9 7.10 -1.44 4.39
C HIS A 9 7.69 -0.39 5.35
N GLU A 10 7.01 -0.03 6.44
CA GLU A 10 7.50 0.95 7.43
C GLU A 10 8.05 2.26 6.80
N GLY A 11 7.45 2.68 5.67
CA GLY A 11 7.88 3.86 4.90
C GLY A 11 9.05 3.64 3.92
N ASP A 12 9.64 2.45 3.86
CA ASP A 12 10.68 2.09 2.90
C ASP A 12 10.06 1.71 1.54
N TYR A 13 10.04 2.69 0.63
CA TYR A 13 9.50 2.50 -0.71
C TYR A 13 10.31 1.51 -1.58
N PRO A 14 11.66 1.60 -1.67
CA PRO A 14 12.46 0.60 -2.37
C PRO A 14 12.16 -0.84 -1.91
N PHE A 15 12.06 -1.07 -0.60
CA PHE A 15 11.70 -2.37 -0.06
C PHE A 15 10.30 -2.81 -0.49
N MET A 16 9.30 -1.93 -0.38
CA MET A 16 7.93 -2.25 -0.80
C MET A 16 7.86 -2.61 -2.29
N LYS A 17 8.56 -1.85 -3.14
CA LYS A 17 8.61 -2.09 -4.57
C LYS A 17 9.24 -3.44 -4.89
N GLU A 18 10.34 -3.80 -4.23
CA GLU A 18 10.96 -5.11 -4.38
C GLU A 18 10.02 -6.23 -3.90
N LEU A 19 9.38 -6.05 -2.74
CA LEU A 19 8.43 -7.01 -2.19
C LEU A 19 7.28 -7.30 -3.16
N VAL A 20 6.61 -6.27 -3.66
CA VAL A 20 5.50 -6.40 -4.61
C VAL A 20 5.96 -7.06 -5.92
N THR A 21 7.12 -6.66 -6.43
CA THR A 21 7.71 -7.28 -7.62
C THR A 21 7.92 -8.77 -7.40
N ARG A 22 8.54 -9.17 -6.29
CA ARG A 22 8.79 -10.58 -5.96
C ARG A 22 7.50 -11.37 -5.74
N ILE A 23 6.49 -10.79 -5.09
CA ILE A 23 5.17 -11.43 -4.94
C ILE A 23 4.59 -11.73 -6.33
N CYS A 24 4.64 -10.75 -7.23
CA CYS A 24 4.09 -10.90 -8.58
C CYS A 24 4.83 -11.96 -9.41
N GLU A 25 6.17 -11.94 -9.38
CA GLU A 25 7.00 -12.78 -10.25
C GLU A 25 7.21 -14.20 -9.72
N THR A 26 7.24 -14.38 -8.40
CA THR A 26 7.72 -15.65 -7.80
C THR A 26 6.71 -16.38 -6.95
N SER A 27 5.60 -15.72 -6.57
CA SER A 27 4.59 -16.34 -5.70
C SER A 27 3.36 -16.81 -6.48
N ASN A 28 2.68 -17.81 -5.90
CA ASN A 28 1.38 -18.29 -6.37
C ASN A 28 0.21 -17.42 -5.86
N ALA A 29 0.46 -16.22 -5.33
CA ALA A 29 -0.61 -15.31 -4.94
C ALA A 29 -1.42 -14.91 -6.18
N ASP A 30 -2.74 -14.92 -6.06
CA ASP A 30 -3.64 -14.51 -7.15
C ASP A 30 -3.93 -13.00 -7.04
N ILE A 31 -4.02 -12.50 -5.80
CA ILE A 31 -4.38 -11.13 -5.47
C ILE A 31 -3.26 -10.50 -4.64
N VAL A 32 -2.87 -9.28 -4.98
CA VAL A 32 -2.04 -8.41 -4.12
C VAL A 32 -2.94 -7.37 -3.46
N LYS A 33 -2.84 -7.23 -2.14
CA LYS A 33 -3.67 -6.29 -1.35
C LYS A 33 -2.84 -5.16 -0.76
N PHE A 34 -3.30 -3.92 -0.98
CA PHE A 34 -2.72 -2.69 -0.40
C PHE A 34 -3.70 -1.97 0.51
N HIS A 35 -3.15 -1.26 1.50
CA HIS A 35 -3.88 -0.30 2.32
C HIS A 35 -3.41 1.10 1.91
N ILE A 36 -4.27 1.83 1.20
CA ILE A 36 -3.94 3.18 0.70
C ILE A 36 -4.51 4.19 1.68
N THR A 37 -3.61 4.98 2.27
CA THR A 37 -3.94 6.12 3.12
C THR A 37 -3.25 7.35 2.55
N LEU A 38 -4.03 8.37 2.18
CA LEU A 38 -3.58 9.66 1.65
C LEU A 38 -3.94 10.81 2.61
N ASP A 39 -4.84 10.57 3.57
CA ASP A 39 -5.16 11.51 4.65
C ASP A 39 -5.16 10.82 6.02
N LEU A 40 -4.01 10.81 6.70
CA LEU A 40 -3.92 10.24 8.04
C LEU A 40 -4.74 11.02 9.08
N ASP A 41 -5.00 12.31 8.87
CA ASP A 41 -5.76 13.12 9.83
C ASP A 41 -7.24 12.70 9.85
N GLU A 42 -7.74 12.19 8.73
CA GLU A 42 -9.07 11.59 8.61
C GLU A 42 -9.09 10.17 9.18
N TYR A 43 -8.07 9.37 8.88
CA TYR A 43 -8.02 7.95 9.24
C TYR A 43 -7.65 7.69 10.71
N MET A 44 -6.80 8.52 11.33
CA MET A 44 -6.24 8.30 12.66
C MET A 44 -6.26 9.57 13.52
N SER A 45 -6.61 9.42 14.79
CA SER A 45 -6.51 10.51 15.76
C SER A 45 -5.06 10.99 15.91
N LYS A 46 -4.87 12.31 15.92
CA LYS A 46 -3.56 12.96 16.15
C LYS A 46 -2.98 12.68 17.54
N ASP A 47 -3.83 12.30 18.49
CA ASP A 47 -3.44 11.96 19.85
C ASP A 47 -3.04 10.49 20.01
N HIS A 48 -3.12 9.69 18.94
CA HIS A 48 -2.68 8.31 18.96
C HIS A 48 -1.15 8.24 19.04
N ASP A 49 -0.61 7.38 19.91
CA ASP A 49 0.83 7.26 20.17
C ASP A 49 1.64 7.01 18.88
N ASP A 50 1.10 6.17 17.99
CA ASP A 50 1.75 5.82 16.71
C ASP A 50 1.50 6.83 15.58
N TYR A 51 0.73 7.90 15.79
CA TYR A 51 0.35 8.81 14.70
C TYR A 51 1.57 9.34 13.94
N LYS A 52 2.62 9.75 14.66
CA LYS A 52 3.86 10.25 14.04
C LYS A 52 4.60 9.17 13.26
N THR A 53 4.62 7.95 13.79
CA THR A 53 5.24 6.79 13.14
C THR A 53 4.51 6.48 11.84
N VAL A 54 3.19 6.29 11.88
CA VAL A 54 2.38 5.99 10.69
C VAL A 54 2.42 7.13 9.67
N LYS A 55 2.44 8.41 10.12
CA LYS A 55 2.60 9.57 9.22
C LYS A 55 3.90 9.48 8.42
N SER A 56 4.99 9.05 9.05
CA SER A 56 6.29 8.90 8.39
C SER A 56 6.33 7.74 7.39
N TRP A 57 5.40 6.79 7.50
CA TRP A 57 5.30 5.63 6.62
C TRP A 57 4.43 5.83 5.39
N MET A 58 3.69 6.94 5.32
CA MET A 58 2.76 7.21 4.23
C MET A 58 3.48 7.38 2.90
N PHE A 59 2.97 6.71 1.87
CA PHE A 59 3.37 6.95 0.49
C PHE A 59 2.43 7.95 -0.19
N GLY A 60 2.98 8.73 -1.12
CA GLY A 60 2.21 9.58 -2.02
C GLY A 60 1.57 8.78 -3.16
N THR A 61 0.71 9.45 -3.93
CA THR A 61 -0.02 8.84 -5.07
C THR A 61 0.92 8.26 -6.13
N GLU A 62 2.01 8.93 -6.47
CA GLU A 62 2.98 8.45 -7.47
C GLU A 62 3.57 7.08 -7.12
N CYS A 63 3.86 6.84 -5.83
CA CYS A 63 4.33 5.54 -5.35
C CYS A 63 3.26 4.46 -5.48
N TRP A 64 2.00 4.80 -5.14
CA TRP A 64 0.89 3.86 -5.27
C TRP A 64 0.58 3.53 -6.73
N GLU A 65 0.60 4.52 -7.63
CA GLU A 65 0.44 4.33 -9.07
C GLU A 65 1.46 3.35 -9.63
N GLU A 66 2.73 3.49 -9.22
CA GLU A 66 3.80 2.59 -9.65
C GLU A 66 3.56 1.15 -9.13
N LEU A 67 3.26 0.98 -7.84
CA LEU A 67 2.99 -0.35 -7.25
C LEU A 67 1.77 -1.03 -7.90
N ILE A 68 0.70 -0.27 -8.14
CA ILE A 68 -0.50 -0.75 -8.86
C ILE A 68 -0.13 -1.15 -10.28
N GLY A 69 0.73 -0.37 -10.95
CA GLY A 69 1.25 -0.68 -12.28
C GLY A 69 2.00 -2.01 -12.32
N ILE A 70 2.83 -2.30 -11.31
CA ILE A 70 3.56 -3.57 -11.19
C ILE A 70 2.59 -4.76 -11.10
N VAL A 71 1.57 -4.67 -10.23
CA VAL A 71 0.57 -5.74 -10.04
C VAL A 71 -0.18 -6.00 -11.34
N ARG A 72 -0.71 -4.94 -11.97
CA ARG A 72 -1.47 -5.04 -13.23
C ARG A 72 -0.64 -5.61 -14.37
N LYS A 73 0.63 -5.18 -14.50
CA LYS A 73 1.55 -5.68 -15.54
C LYS A 73 1.85 -7.18 -15.41
N ASN A 74 1.78 -7.73 -14.19
CA ASN A 74 2.03 -9.14 -13.92
C ASN A 74 0.76 -10.00 -13.96
N ASN A 75 -0.36 -9.48 -14.49
CA ASN A 75 -1.64 -10.19 -14.59
C ASN A 75 -2.14 -10.75 -13.23
N LYS A 76 -1.84 -10.06 -12.13
CA LYS A 76 -2.38 -10.36 -10.81
C LYS A 76 -3.60 -9.49 -10.54
N GLU A 77 -4.52 -9.99 -9.74
CA GLU A 77 -5.66 -9.20 -9.26
C GLU A 77 -5.20 -8.22 -8.17
N LEU A 78 -5.89 -7.08 -8.08
CA LEU A 78 -5.62 -6.04 -7.11
C LEU A 78 -6.81 -5.90 -6.16
N MET A 79 -6.53 -5.89 -4.86
CA MET A 79 -7.51 -5.58 -3.83
C MET A 79 -7.04 -4.36 -3.04
N LEU A 80 -7.89 -3.34 -2.90
CA LEU A 80 -7.53 -2.12 -2.21
C LEU A 80 -8.43 -1.92 -0.99
N LEU A 81 -7.79 -1.64 0.15
CA LEU A 81 -8.45 -1.01 1.29
C LEU A 81 -8.13 0.49 1.23
N LEU A 82 -9.16 1.31 1.02
CA LEU A 82 -9.06 2.75 0.88
C LEU A 82 -9.47 3.37 2.23
N ASN A 83 -8.49 3.88 2.97
CA ASN A 83 -8.64 4.20 4.39
C ASN A 83 -9.25 5.58 4.67
N ASP A 84 -9.26 6.46 3.68
CA ASP A 84 -9.76 7.83 3.79
C ASP A 84 -10.41 8.25 2.46
N THR A 85 -11.19 9.34 2.50
CA THR A 85 -11.92 9.83 1.33
C THR A 85 -11.00 10.17 0.15
N LYS A 86 -9.79 10.70 0.39
CA LYS A 86 -8.84 10.98 -0.70
C LYS A 86 -8.36 9.71 -1.38
N ALA A 87 -8.18 8.62 -0.63
CA ALA A 87 -7.85 7.32 -1.20
C ALA A 87 -8.99 6.73 -2.04
N VAL A 88 -10.26 7.08 -1.77
CA VAL A 88 -11.42 6.66 -2.59
C VAL A 88 -11.49 7.44 -3.91
N GLU A 89 -11.10 8.72 -3.88
CA GLU A 89 -11.10 9.59 -5.06
C GLU A 89 -9.92 9.34 -6.01
N PHE A 90 -8.82 8.82 -5.46
CA PHE A 90 -7.61 8.40 -6.18
C PHE A 90 -7.86 7.16 -7.07
#